data_AF-A0A2S8ETA8-F1
#
_entry.id   AF-A0A2S8ETA8-F1
#
_cell.length_a   1.000
_cell.length_b   1.000
_cell.length_c   1.000
_cell.angle_alpha   90.00
_cell.angle_beta   90.00
_cell.angle_gamma   90.00
#
_symmetry.space_group_name_H-M   'P 1'
#
loop_
_entity.id
_entity.type
_entity.pdbx_description
1 polymer ?
#
loop_
_entity_poly.entity_id
_entity_poly.type
_entity_poly.pdbx_seq_one_letter_code
_entity_poly.pdbx_strand_id
1 'polypeptide(L)'
;MPERTMPGLGLRAFYDPGQGDWGTTVSEDLRKLSALVQLSAKSRTTALPASGTAGDIYIVPSGAASNANDIALWDGPSGSEAWVYITPAEGWEAWIEETGERVRFNGASWAALGKSGEAPVTADGNASRTLALADKGGIIEMTSATANTVTIPAEASVDFPVGALVNISQVGAGTTTIAGDTGVTLNGVSAGSCTIDAQWGGAGLYKRAADAWVVQGAVSEVT
;
A
#
# COMPACT_ATOMS: atom_id res chain seq x y z
N MET A 1 -5.58 -4.18 40.56
CA MET A 1 -6.78 -3.94 39.70
C MET A 1 -7.40 -5.31 39.46
N PRO A 2 -8.73 -5.47 39.39
CA PRO A 2 -9.30 -6.78 39.09
C PRO A 2 -8.95 -7.22 37.67
N GLU A 3 -8.81 -8.54 37.46
CA GLU A 3 -8.62 -9.10 36.13
C GLU A 3 -9.72 -8.64 35.17
N ARG A 4 -9.38 -8.45 33.89
CA ARG A 4 -10.37 -8.14 32.84
C ARG A 4 -9.97 -8.69 31.49
N THR A 5 -10.96 -8.85 30.62
CA THR A 5 -10.79 -9.22 29.22
C THR A 5 -10.40 -8.00 28.41
N MET A 6 -9.33 -8.11 27.61
CA MET A 6 -8.85 -7.06 26.73
C MET A 6 -9.54 -7.10 25.37
N PRO A 7 -9.64 -5.96 24.69
CA PRO A 7 -10.05 -5.88 23.29
C PRO A 7 -9.21 -6.73 22.32
N GLY A 8 -9.76 -7.02 21.13
CA GLY A 8 -9.09 -7.82 20.10
C GLY A 8 -9.28 -9.31 20.35
N LEU A 9 -8.20 -10.06 20.61
CA LEU A 9 -8.24 -11.51 20.83
C LEU A 9 -9.00 -11.95 22.10
N GLY A 10 -9.39 -11.04 22.99
CA GLY A 10 -10.09 -11.40 24.23
C GLY A 10 -9.18 -12.02 25.29
N LEU A 11 -7.89 -11.69 25.29
CA LEU A 11 -6.94 -12.15 26.30
C LEU A 11 -7.32 -11.58 27.68
N ARG A 12 -7.06 -12.33 28.76
CA ARG A 12 -7.24 -11.85 30.14
C ARG A 12 -5.93 -11.26 30.68
N ALA A 13 -6.03 -10.13 31.37
CA ALA A 13 -4.90 -9.45 31.97
C ALA A 13 -5.35 -8.59 33.17
N PHE A 14 -4.42 -7.78 33.68
CA PHE A 14 -4.51 -6.97 34.89
C PHE A 14 -4.73 -7.81 36.14
N TYR A 15 -4.02 -8.95 36.20
CA TYR A 15 -3.91 -9.78 37.40
C TYR A 15 -3.26 -9.00 38.55
N ASP A 16 -3.41 -9.49 39.77
CA ASP A 16 -2.71 -8.90 40.91
C ASP A 16 -1.19 -8.86 40.63
N PRO A 17 -0.51 -7.74 40.94
CA PRO A 17 0.88 -7.47 40.53
C PRO A 17 1.90 -8.58 40.83
N GLY A 18 1.68 -9.37 41.87
CA GLY A 18 2.59 -10.43 42.27
C GLY A 18 4.00 -9.92 42.56
N GLN A 19 5.02 -10.76 42.34
CA GLN A 19 6.42 -10.39 42.49
C GLN A 19 6.89 -9.51 41.32
N GLY A 20 7.58 -8.41 41.61
CA GLY A 20 8.22 -7.58 40.58
C GLY A 20 7.26 -6.79 39.69
N ASP A 21 6.03 -6.55 40.15
CA ASP A 21 4.99 -5.84 39.40
C ASP A 21 4.65 -6.49 38.04
N TRP A 22 4.79 -7.81 37.99
CA TRP A 22 4.53 -8.63 36.82
C TRP A 22 3.09 -8.46 36.32
N GLY A 23 2.12 -8.40 37.22
CA GLY A 23 0.72 -8.22 36.88
C GLY A 23 0.43 -6.87 36.19
N THR A 24 1.20 -5.82 36.42
CA THR A 24 1.02 -4.54 35.69
C THR A 24 1.77 -4.56 34.37
N THR A 25 3.08 -4.81 34.41
CA THR A 25 3.97 -4.74 33.25
C THR A 25 3.55 -5.70 32.12
N VAL A 26 3.28 -6.96 32.44
CA VAL A 26 2.85 -7.93 31.42
C VAL A 26 1.43 -7.68 30.93
N SER A 27 0.58 -7.04 31.73
CA SER A 27 -0.76 -6.66 31.26
C SER A 27 -0.72 -5.60 30.17
N GLU A 28 0.27 -4.70 30.21
CA GLU A 28 0.49 -3.74 29.13
C GLU A 28 0.95 -4.42 27.84
N ASP A 29 1.85 -5.42 27.95
CA ASP A 29 2.33 -6.20 26.82
C ASP A 29 1.23 -7.09 26.23
N LEU A 30 0.44 -7.75 27.08
CA LEU A 30 -0.69 -8.57 26.65
C LEU A 30 -1.77 -7.72 25.98
N ARG A 31 -1.97 -6.47 26.39
CA ARG A 31 -2.88 -5.53 25.72
C ARG A 31 -2.42 -5.22 24.30
N LYS A 32 -1.13 -4.90 24.13
CA LYS A 32 -0.54 -4.71 22.80
C LYS A 32 -0.69 -5.98 21.97
N LEU A 33 -0.38 -7.14 22.53
CA LEU A 33 -0.52 -8.43 21.84
C LEU A 33 -1.97 -8.70 21.41
N SER A 34 -2.93 -8.51 22.31
CA SER A 34 -4.35 -8.76 22.05
C SER A 34 -4.90 -7.87 20.93
N ALA A 35 -4.46 -6.61 20.88
CA ALA A 35 -4.88 -5.64 19.86
C ALA A 35 -4.17 -5.82 18.51
N LEU A 36 -2.88 -6.19 18.51
CA LEU A 36 -2.05 -6.16 17.29
C LEU A 36 -2.01 -7.46 16.50
N VAL A 37 -2.23 -8.63 17.12
CA VAL A 37 -2.10 -9.94 16.44
C VAL A 37 -3.08 -10.10 15.27
N GLN A 38 -4.28 -9.53 15.41
CA GLN A 38 -5.30 -9.46 14.35
C GLN A 38 -5.80 -8.01 14.26
N LEU A 39 -4.88 -7.06 14.06
CA LEU A 39 -5.20 -5.64 14.05
C LEU A 39 -6.27 -5.32 13.01
N SER A 40 -7.46 -4.96 13.49
CA SER A 40 -8.60 -4.48 12.70
C SER A 40 -8.98 -3.11 13.24
N ALA A 41 -8.82 -2.09 12.42
CA ALA A 41 -9.20 -0.72 12.74
C ALA A 41 -10.49 -0.35 12.00
N LYS A 42 -11.41 0.31 12.69
CA LYS A 42 -12.67 0.80 12.11
C LYS A 42 -12.41 1.73 10.94
N SER A 43 -11.48 2.67 11.11
CA SER A 43 -11.11 3.65 10.09
C SER A 43 -9.68 4.15 10.33
N ARG A 44 -9.07 4.71 9.26
CA ARG A 44 -7.79 5.42 9.28
C ARG A 44 -7.88 6.89 8.86
N THR A 45 -9.07 7.34 8.48
CA THR A 45 -9.35 8.69 7.96
C THR A 45 -10.34 9.45 8.83
N THR A 46 -11.17 8.74 9.59
CA THR A 46 -12.11 9.32 10.54
C THR A 46 -11.36 10.00 11.68
N ALA A 47 -11.68 11.27 11.95
CA ALA A 47 -11.17 11.95 13.15
C ALA A 47 -11.60 11.20 14.41
N LEU A 48 -10.64 10.98 15.32
CA LEU A 48 -10.86 10.14 16.48
C LEU A 48 -12.02 10.68 17.34
N PRO A 49 -13.06 9.89 17.62
CA PRO A 49 -14.18 10.31 18.45
C PRO A 49 -13.73 10.72 19.86
N ALA A 50 -14.44 11.64 20.50
CA ALA A 50 -14.14 12.05 21.88
C ALA A 50 -14.29 10.90 22.89
N SER A 51 -15.17 9.92 22.59
CA SER A 51 -15.33 8.68 23.33
C SER A 51 -15.56 7.50 22.38
N GLY A 52 -15.16 6.31 22.80
CA GLY A 52 -15.33 5.06 22.04
C GLY A 52 -16.18 4.03 22.77
N THR A 53 -16.43 2.90 22.10
CA THR A 53 -16.92 1.67 22.74
C THR A 53 -15.73 0.79 23.13
N ALA A 54 -15.87 -0.01 24.19
CA ALA A 54 -14.84 -0.93 24.65
C ALA A 54 -14.28 -1.76 23.47
N GLY A 55 -12.98 -1.57 23.19
CA GLY A 55 -12.28 -2.28 22.14
C GLY A 55 -12.38 -1.69 20.73
N ASP A 56 -12.94 -0.49 20.59
CA ASP A 56 -12.81 0.26 19.36
C ASP A 56 -11.34 0.52 19.05
N ILE A 57 -10.95 0.25 17.81
CA ILE A 57 -9.61 0.53 17.31
C ILE A 57 -9.73 1.45 16.11
N TYR A 58 -8.96 2.52 16.10
CA TYR A 58 -8.78 3.42 14.96
C TYR A 58 -7.29 3.56 14.67
N ILE A 59 -6.97 3.90 13.43
CA ILE A 59 -5.68 4.51 13.12
C ILE A 59 -5.92 6.01 13.10
N VAL A 60 -5.16 6.75 13.91
CA VAL A 60 -5.27 8.20 13.95
C VAL A 60 -4.90 8.77 12.57
N PRO A 61 -5.74 9.65 11.98
CA PRO A 61 -5.49 10.18 10.65
C PRO A 61 -4.09 10.78 10.51
N SER A 62 -3.46 10.58 9.35
CA SER A 62 -2.08 11.03 9.09
C SER A 62 -1.89 12.55 9.19
N GLY A 63 -2.97 13.33 9.05
CA GLY A 63 -2.97 14.78 9.23
C GLY A 63 -3.40 15.26 10.63
N ALA A 64 -3.56 14.36 11.61
CA ALA A 64 -3.96 14.75 12.96
C ALA A 64 -2.88 15.58 13.67
N ALA A 65 -3.30 16.53 14.52
CA ALA A 65 -2.39 17.41 15.24
C ALA A 65 -1.52 16.67 16.29
N SER A 66 -1.98 15.52 16.77
CA SER A 66 -1.28 14.66 17.72
C SER A 66 -1.47 13.19 17.35
N ASN A 67 -0.49 12.36 17.70
CA ASN A 67 -0.53 10.90 17.53
C ASN A 67 -0.82 10.45 16.10
N ALA A 68 -0.46 11.26 15.08
CA ALA A 68 -0.73 10.94 13.69
C ALA A 68 -0.13 9.56 13.31
N ASN A 69 -0.94 8.72 12.67
CA ASN A 69 -0.65 7.33 12.32
C ASN A 69 -0.56 6.34 13.50
N ASP A 70 -0.66 6.77 14.76
CA ASP A 70 -0.73 5.83 15.88
C ASP A 70 -2.01 5.00 15.83
N ILE A 71 -1.94 3.79 16.36
CA ILE A 71 -3.11 2.94 16.59
C ILE A 71 -3.74 3.40 17.91
N ALA A 72 -4.96 3.91 17.85
CA ALA A 72 -5.74 4.32 19.01
C ALA A 72 -6.71 3.20 19.40
N LEU A 73 -6.47 2.59 20.56
CA LEU A 73 -7.32 1.55 21.15
C LEU A 73 -8.15 2.17 22.29
N TRP A 74 -9.47 2.08 22.23
CA TRP A 74 -10.34 2.48 23.33
C TRP A 74 -10.33 1.41 24.42
N ASP A 75 -9.62 1.69 25.50
CA ASP A 75 -9.38 0.72 26.57
C ASP A 75 -9.11 1.39 27.92
N GLY A 76 -9.50 0.71 29.00
CA GLY A 76 -9.24 1.13 30.38
C GLY A 76 -10.13 0.39 31.37
N PRO A 77 -10.01 0.69 32.67
CA PRO A 77 -10.96 0.24 33.68
C PRO A 77 -12.36 0.76 33.35
N SER A 78 -13.39 -0.03 33.67
CA SER A 78 -14.79 0.36 33.47
C SER A 78 -15.10 1.71 34.12
N GLY A 79 -15.57 2.67 33.33
CA GLY A 79 -15.87 4.05 33.78
C GLY A 79 -14.66 4.99 33.79
N SER A 80 -13.52 4.57 33.25
CA SER A 80 -12.29 5.38 33.11
C SER A 80 -11.53 5.03 31.83
N GLU A 81 -12.24 4.56 30.81
CA GLU A 81 -11.67 4.24 29.50
C GLU A 81 -11.16 5.50 28.78
N ALA A 82 -10.06 5.33 28.06
CA ALA A 82 -9.47 6.37 27.24
C ALA A 82 -8.83 5.76 25.99
N TRP A 83 -8.44 6.61 25.05
CA TRP A 83 -7.63 6.20 23.92
C TRP A 83 -6.21 5.87 24.40
N VAL A 84 -5.82 4.61 24.26
CA VAL A 84 -4.47 4.10 24.43
C VAL A 84 -3.79 4.10 23.06
N TYR A 85 -2.70 4.85 22.93
CA TYR A 85 -1.97 4.99 21.66
C TYR A 85 -0.82 4.00 21.58
N ILE A 86 -0.70 3.33 20.44
CA ILE A 86 0.37 2.40 20.11
C ILE A 86 1.03 2.89 18.83
N THR A 87 2.29 3.30 18.92
CA THR A 87 3.07 3.74 17.76
C THR A 87 3.48 2.55 16.90
N PRO A 88 3.14 2.54 15.59
CA PRO A 88 3.51 1.44 14.71
C PRO A 88 4.99 1.45 14.34
N ALA A 89 5.56 0.26 14.17
CA ALA A 89 6.85 0.11 13.50
C ALA A 89 6.65 -0.16 12.00
N GLU A 90 7.65 0.17 11.19
CA GLU A 90 7.66 -0.14 9.76
C GLU A 90 7.38 -1.63 9.53
N GLY A 91 6.52 -1.92 8.55
CA GLY A 91 6.12 -3.27 8.19
C GLY A 91 4.86 -3.80 8.91
N TRP A 92 4.37 -3.12 9.94
CA TRP A 92 3.12 -3.51 10.61
C TRP A 92 1.93 -3.43 9.65
N GLU A 93 0.99 -4.36 9.79
CA GLU A 93 -0.22 -4.45 8.96
C GLU A 93 -1.49 -4.26 9.79
N ALA A 94 -2.53 -3.69 9.18
CA ALA A 94 -3.86 -3.58 9.74
C ALA A 94 -4.93 -3.87 8.68
N TRP A 95 -6.04 -4.47 9.07
CA TRP A 95 -7.27 -4.47 8.28
C TRP A 95 -8.06 -3.19 8.59
N ILE A 96 -8.57 -2.52 7.55
CA ILE A 96 -9.44 -1.35 7.70
C ILE A 96 -10.87 -1.74 7.36
N GLU A 97 -11.75 -1.73 8.36
CA GLU A 97 -13.14 -2.19 8.24
C GLU A 97 -13.95 -1.31 7.30
N GLU A 98 -13.77 0.02 7.36
CA GLU A 98 -14.47 0.99 6.51
C GLU A 98 -14.22 0.75 5.01
N THR A 99 -12.97 0.49 4.61
CA THR A 99 -12.58 0.35 3.20
C THR A 99 -12.47 -1.09 2.71
N GLY A 100 -12.48 -2.05 3.64
CA GLY A 100 -12.28 -3.46 3.37
C GLY A 100 -10.90 -3.75 2.76
N GLU A 101 -9.85 -3.09 3.25
CA GLU A 101 -8.49 -3.19 2.70
C GLU A 101 -7.45 -3.49 3.78
N ARG A 102 -6.37 -4.16 3.40
CA ARG A 102 -5.16 -4.24 4.24
C ARG A 102 -4.29 -3.03 3.99
N VAL A 103 -3.76 -2.46 5.06
CA VAL A 103 -2.74 -1.40 5.00
C VAL A 103 -1.47 -1.86 5.69
N ARG A 104 -0.33 -1.33 5.25
CA ARG A 104 0.98 -1.52 5.88
C ARG A 104 1.60 -0.17 6.21
N PHE A 105 2.16 -0.05 7.41
CA PHE A 105 2.92 1.13 7.80
C PHE A 105 4.30 1.10 7.15
N ASN A 106 4.64 2.14 6.38
CA ASN A 106 5.91 2.25 5.64
C ASN A 106 6.99 3.07 6.38
N GLY A 107 6.81 3.31 7.67
CA GLY A 107 7.68 4.16 8.48
C GLY A 107 7.24 5.64 8.53
N ALA A 108 6.35 6.08 7.64
CA ALA A 108 5.82 7.45 7.63
C ALA A 108 4.28 7.49 7.60
N SER A 109 3.63 6.55 6.92
CA SER A 109 2.18 6.48 6.75
C SER A 109 1.69 5.06 6.54
N TRP A 110 0.39 4.85 6.75
CA TRP A 110 -0.31 3.61 6.41
C TRP A 110 -0.72 3.60 4.94
N ALA A 111 -0.04 2.77 4.14
CA ALA A 111 -0.29 2.60 2.72
C ALA A 111 -1.11 1.34 2.44
N ALA A 112 -2.05 1.39 1.50
CA ALA A 112 -2.85 0.22 1.12
C ALA A 112 -1.97 -0.85 0.45
N LEU A 113 -2.10 -2.09 0.90
CA LEU A 113 -1.62 -3.28 0.21
C LEU A 113 -2.75 -3.65 -0.76
N GLY A 114 -2.62 -3.29 -2.05
CA GLY A 114 -3.70 -3.34 -3.04
C GLY A 114 -4.63 -4.55 -2.95
N LYS A 115 -5.92 -4.33 -3.22
CA LYS A 115 -6.94 -5.38 -3.20
C LYS A 115 -6.63 -6.44 -4.25
N SER A 116 -6.77 -7.72 -3.90
CA SER A 116 -6.60 -8.81 -4.86
C SER A 116 -7.61 -8.66 -5.99
N GLY A 117 -7.13 -8.44 -7.22
CA GLY A 117 -7.97 -8.29 -8.41
C GLY A 117 -8.29 -6.84 -8.84
N GLU A 118 -7.81 -5.82 -8.11
CA GLU A 118 -7.87 -4.43 -8.54
C GLU A 118 -6.46 -3.91 -8.84
N ALA A 119 -6.27 -3.26 -9.99
CA ALA A 119 -5.03 -2.58 -10.33
C ALA A 119 -5.21 -1.07 -10.11
N PRO A 120 -4.32 -0.39 -9.36
CA PRO A 120 -4.39 1.06 -9.21
C PRO A 120 -4.23 1.74 -10.57
N VAL A 121 -5.06 2.75 -10.85
CA VAL A 121 -5.02 3.52 -12.09
C VAL A 121 -4.35 4.87 -11.84
N THR A 122 -3.32 5.19 -12.64
CA THR A 122 -2.62 6.47 -12.61
C THR A 122 -2.75 7.16 -13.96
N ALA A 123 -3.44 8.31 -14.01
CA ALA A 123 -3.50 9.15 -15.20
C ALA A 123 -2.26 10.06 -15.28
N ASP A 124 -1.56 10.03 -16.41
CA ASP A 124 -0.36 10.83 -16.67
C ASP A 124 -0.50 11.59 -18.00
N GLY A 125 -0.45 12.92 -17.93
CA GLY A 125 -0.52 13.81 -19.10
C GLY A 125 0.83 14.26 -19.63
N ASN A 126 1.94 13.77 -19.06
CA ASN A 126 3.29 14.21 -19.44
C ASN A 126 3.71 13.61 -20.80
N ALA A 127 4.58 14.34 -21.50
CA ALA A 127 5.19 13.87 -22.74
C ALA A 127 6.27 12.78 -22.51
N SER A 128 6.80 12.68 -21.29
CA SER A 128 7.79 11.66 -20.93
C SER A 128 7.53 11.16 -19.51
N ARG A 129 7.45 9.84 -19.36
CA ARG A 129 7.35 9.13 -18.09
C ARG A 129 8.42 8.04 -18.04
N THR A 130 9.14 7.92 -16.94
CA THR A 130 9.96 6.74 -16.64
C THR A 130 9.25 5.93 -15.57
N LEU A 131 9.15 4.61 -15.77
CA LEU A 131 8.49 3.74 -14.79
C LEU A 131 9.24 3.77 -13.45
N ALA A 132 8.47 3.80 -12.37
CA ALA A 132 9.00 3.70 -11.01
C ALA A 132 8.44 2.44 -10.32
N LEU A 133 9.09 1.98 -9.25
CA LEU A 133 8.65 0.78 -8.52
C LEU A 133 7.18 0.88 -8.04
N ALA A 134 6.68 2.09 -7.81
CA ALA A 134 5.29 2.37 -7.46
C ALA A 134 4.28 2.01 -8.58
N ASP A 135 4.72 1.89 -9.82
CA ASP A 135 3.88 1.53 -10.98
C ASP A 135 3.62 0.02 -11.05
N LYS A 136 4.39 -0.77 -10.31
CA LYS A 136 4.27 -2.23 -10.30
C LYS A 136 2.87 -2.66 -9.87
N GLY A 137 2.21 -3.42 -10.73
CA GLY A 137 0.86 -3.95 -10.54
C GLY A 137 -0.24 -2.97 -10.93
N GLY A 138 0.10 -1.78 -11.42
CA GLY A 138 -0.85 -0.74 -11.80
C GLY A 138 -1.17 -0.66 -13.30
N ILE A 139 -2.11 0.23 -13.61
CA ILE A 139 -2.45 0.70 -14.95
C ILE A 139 -2.04 2.18 -15.04
N ILE A 140 -1.27 2.52 -16.06
CA ILE A 140 -0.90 3.90 -16.38
C ILE A 140 -1.71 4.33 -17.60
N GLU A 141 -2.54 5.36 -17.43
CA GLU A 141 -3.28 5.99 -18.51
C GLU A 141 -2.49 7.19 -19.04
N MET A 142 -1.92 7.05 -20.23
CA MET A 142 -1.26 8.15 -20.93
C MET A 142 -2.34 9.02 -21.57
N THR A 143 -2.55 10.22 -21.02
CA THR A 143 -3.65 11.14 -21.39
C THR A 143 -3.20 12.28 -22.30
N SER A 144 -1.90 12.38 -22.62
CA SER A 144 -1.36 13.46 -23.46
C SER A 144 -1.99 13.48 -24.86
N ALA A 145 -2.37 14.68 -25.32
CA ALA A 145 -2.81 14.90 -26.69
C ALA A 145 -1.65 14.93 -27.70
N THR A 146 -0.41 15.00 -27.22
CA THR A 146 0.81 14.99 -28.03
C THR A 146 1.57 13.68 -27.86
N ALA A 147 2.38 13.33 -28.85
CA ALA A 147 3.23 12.14 -28.79
C ALA A 147 4.04 12.11 -27.49
N ASN A 148 4.07 10.95 -26.85
CA ASN A 148 4.66 10.76 -25.53
C ASN A 148 5.39 9.42 -25.45
N THR A 149 6.23 9.28 -24.43
CA THR A 149 7.07 8.09 -24.25
C THR A 149 7.04 7.62 -22.80
N VAL A 150 6.74 6.33 -22.63
CA VAL A 150 6.92 5.57 -21.39
C VAL A 150 8.22 4.79 -21.49
N THR A 151 9.15 5.09 -20.58
CA THR A 151 10.49 4.49 -20.54
C THR A 151 10.55 3.44 -19.43
N ILE A 152 10.95 2.23 -19.77
CA ILE A 152 11.30 1.17 -18.81
C ILE A 152 12.75 1.40 -18.38
N PRO A 153 13.03 1.76 -17.11
CA PRO A 153 14.37 2.07 -16.65
C PRO A 153 15.26 0.82 -16.59
N ALA A 154 16.58 1.03 -16.64
CA ALA A 154 17.55 -0.01 -16.31
C ALA A 154 17.41 -0.47 -14.85
N GLU A 155 17.67 -1.75 -14.59
CA GLU A 155 17.57 -2.38 -13.27
C GLU A 155 18.46 -1.69 -12.23
N ALA A 156 19.63 -1.20 -12.65
CA ALA A 156 20.54 -0.44 -11.80
C ALA A 156 19.95 0.88 -11.25
N SER A 157 18.96 1.46 -11.94
CA SER A 157 18.27 2.69 -11.53
C SER A 157 16.99 2.39 -10.75
N VAL A 158 16.19 1.43 -11.23
CA VAL A 158 14.94 1.00 -10.57
C VAL A 158 14.84 -0.52 -10.65
N ASP A 159 15.06 -1.17 -9.50
CA ASP A 159 15.03 -2.62 -9.41
C ASP A 159 13.59 -3.17 -9.30
N PHE A 160 12.96 -3.41 -10.45
CA PHE A 160 11.73 -4.20 -10.51
C PHE A 160 12.04 -5.69 -10.29
N PRO A 161 11.28 -6.41 -9.45
CA PRO A 161 11.46 -7.85 -9.34
C PRO A 161 11.04 -8.57 -10.63
N VAL A 162 11.68 -9.71 -10.94
CA VAL A 162 11.21 -10.61 -12.01
C VAL A 162 9.76 -11.01 -11.74
N GLY A 163 8.91 -10.97 -12.76
CA GLY A 163 7.46 -11.15 -12.65
C GLY A 163 6.68 -9.87 -12.33
N ALA A 164 7.33 -8.71 -12.18
CA ALA A 164 6.66 -7.42 -12.12
C ALA A 164 5.76 -7.21 -13.35
N LEU A 165 4.55 -6.74 -13.12
CA LEU A 165 3.56 -6.41 -14.14
C LEU A 165 3.32 -4.91 -14.17
N VAL A 166 3.17 -4.31 -15.34
CA VAL A 166 2.72 -2.91 -15.51
C VAL A 166 1.84 -2.87 -16.76
N ASN A 167 0.67 -2.24 -16.70
CA ASN A 167 -0.18 -2.03 -17.87
C ASN A 167 -0.14 -0.56 -18.30
N ILE A 168 -0.07 -0.32 -19.60
CA ILE A 168 -0.09 1.02 -20.19
C ILE A 168 -1.30 1.13 -21.11
N SER A 169 -2.08 2.19 -20.98
CA SER A 169 -3.23 2.52 -21.82
C SER A 169 -3.05 3.87 -22.47
N GLN A 170 -3.18 3.96 -23.80
CA GLN A 170 -3.17 5.24 -24.52
C GLN A 170 -4.59 5.84 -24.49
N VAL A 171 -4.85 6.75 -23.56
CA VAL A 171 -6.15 7.44 -23.45
C VAL A 171 -6.16 8.73 -24.26
N GLY A 172 -5.03 9.44 -24.30
CA GLY A 172 -4.85 10.66 -25.08
C GLY A 172 -4.73 10.39 -26.59
N ALA A 173 -4.94 11.44 -27.39
CA ALA A 173 -4.77 11.36 -28.85
C ALA A 173 -3.29 11.24 -29.28
N GLY A 174 -2.36 11.55 -28.38
CA GLY A 174 -0.94 11.43 -28.63
C GLY A 174 -0.48 9.98 -28.67
N THR A 175 0.26 9.61 -29.71
CA THR A 175 0.86 8.29 -29.83
C THR A 175 1.79 8.03 -28.63
N THR A 176 1.50 6.95 -27.91
CA THR A 176 2.28 6.49 -26.76
C THR A 176 3.32 5.49 -27.24
N THR A 177 4.59 5.84 -27.04
CA THR A 177 5.73 4.97 -27.33
C THR A 177 6.19 4.30 -26.05
N ILE A 178 6.42 2.99 -26.08
CA ILE A 178 7.04 2.23 -25.01
C ILE A 178 8.47 1.91 -25.43
N ALA A 179 9.45 2.33 -24.63
CA ALA A 179 10.87 2.16 -24.92
C ALA A 179 11.62 1.63 -23.69
N GLY A 180 12.63 0.78 -23.92
CA GLY A 180 13.61 0.44 -22.90
C GLY A 180 14.67 1.53 -22.81
N ASP A 181 15.13 1.86 -21.60
CA ASP A 181 16.35 2.65 -21.42
C ASP A 181 17.59 1.85 -21.89
N THR A 182 18.75 2.50 -21.90
CA THR A 182 20.02 1.90 -22.31
C THR A 182 20.30 0.63 -21.50
N GLY A 183 20.49 -0.49 -22.20
CA GLY A 183 20.74 -1.80 -21.58
C GLY A 183 19.49 -2.66 -21.36
N VAL A 184 18.29 -2.07 -21.49
CA VAL A 184 17.03 -2.81 -21.36
C VAL A 184 16.66 -3.47 -22.68
N THR A 185 16.36 -4.77 -22.63
CA THR A 185 15.90 -5.55 -23.78
C THR A 185 14.38 -5.73 -23.73
N LEU A 186 13.68 -5.27 -24.76
CA LEU A 186 12.24 -5.48 -24.93
C LEU A 186 11.97 -6.63 -25.91
N ASN A 187 11.20 -7.61 -25.47
CA ASN A 187 10.72 -8.73 -26.28
C ASN A 187 9.27 -8.45 -26.71
N GLY A 188 8.89 -8.91 -27.91
CA GLY A 188 7.57 -8.62 -28.48
C GLY A 188 7.49 -7.25 -29.18
N VAL A 189 8.64 -6.63 -29.45
CA VAL A 189 8.77 -5.36 -30.19
C VAL A 189 9.95 -5.43 -31.16
N SER A 190 10.01 -4.52 -32.13
CA SER A 190 11.15 -4.35 -33.03
C SER A 190 12.06 -3.20 -32.58
N ALA A 191 13.38 -3.36 -32.73
CA ALA A 191 14.38 -2.31 -32.45
C ALA A 191 14.35 -1.67 -31.03
N GLY A 192 13.83 -2.39 -30.02
CA GLY A 192 13.86 -1.94 -28.62
C GLY A 192 12.77 -0.93 -28.23
N SER A 193 11.77 -0.69 -29.08
CA SER A 193 10.62 0.17 -28.79
C SER A 193 9.39 -0.23 -29.60
N CYS A 194 8.19 0.11 -29.13
CA CYS A 194 6.96 0.00 -29.91
C CYS A 194 6.03 1.18 -29.65
N THR A 195 5.08 1.41 -30.54
CA THR A 195 3.96 2.33 -30.29
C THR A 195 2.69 1.55 -29.99
N ILE A 196 1.80 2.11 -29.16
CA ILE A 196 0.43 1.59 -29.01
C ILE A 196 -0.37 1.97 -30.27
N ASP A 197 -1.09 1.01 -30.84
CA ASP A 197 -1.65 1.11 -32.21
C ASP A 197 -2.68 2.23 -32.40
N ALA A 198 -3.46 2.52 -31.36
CA ALA A 198 -4.53 3.50 -31.42
C ALA A 198 -4.90 4.05 -30.04
N GLN A 199 -5.63 5.17 -30.03
CA GLN A 199 -6.30 5.64 -28.83
C GLN A 199 -7.26 4.56 -28.30
N TRP A 200 -7.28 4.39 -26.99
CA TRP A 200 -7.91 3.29 -26.26
C TRP A 200 -7.26 1.91 -26.44
N GLY A 201 -6.12 1.84 -27.14
CA GLY A 201 -5.23 0.68 -27.13
C GLY A 201 -4.41 0.59 -25.86
N GLY A 202 -3.84 -0.58 -25.61
CA GLY A 202 -3.01 -0.82 -24.43
C GLY A 202 -1.98 -1.93 -24.62
N ALA A 203 -0.99 -1.91 -23.74
CA ALA A 203 0.08 -2.88 -23.68
C ALA A 203 0.33 -3.34 -22.23
N GLY A 204 0.40 -4.65 -22.04
CA GLY A 204 0.88 -5.28 -20.82
C GLY A 204 2.39 -5.50 -20.89
N LEU A 205 3.07 -5.15 -19.80
CA LEU A 205 4.50 -5.31 -19.60
C LEU A 205 4.73 -6.34 -18.50
N TYR A 206 5.66 -7.27 -18.70
CA TYR A 206 6.19 -8.07 -17.60
C TYR A 206 7.71 -8.25 -17.65
N LYS A 207 8.35 -8.18 -16.48
CA LYS A 207 9.79 -8.42 -16.36
C LYS A 207 10.06 -9.93 -16.40
N ARG A 208 10.78 -10.40 -17.42
CA ARG A 208 11.07 -11.83 -17.62
C ARG A 208 12.41 -12.28 -17.02
N ALA A 209 13.39 -11.37 -16.96
CA ALA A 209 14.73 -11.61 -16.42
C ALA A 209 15.42 -10.25 -16.14
N ALA A 210 16.69 -10.28 -15.71
CA ALA A 210 17.49 -9.08 -15.51
C ALA A 210 17.55 -8.23 -16.78
N ASP A 211 17.24 -6.93 -16.65
CA ASP A 211 17.09 -5.96 -17.76
C ASP A 211 16.26 -6.44 -18.97
N ALA A 212 15.42 -7.47 -18.81
CA ALA A 212 14.66 -8.08 -19.90
C ALA A 212 13.16 -8.05 -19.60
N TRP A 213 12.42 -7.41 -20.50
CA TRP A 213 10.97 -7.24 -20.41
C TRP A 213 10.28 -7.81 -21.64
N VAL A 214 9.00 -8.12 -21.48
CA VAL A 214 8.11 -8.53 -22.57
C VAL A 214 6.98 -7.52 -22.66
N VAL A 215 6.68 -7.10 -23.89
CA VAL A 215 5.56 -6.24 -24.24
C VAL A 215 4.55 -7.06 -25.02
N GLN A 216 3.27 -6.96 -24.66
CA GLN A 216 2.17 -7.66 -25.31
C GLN A 216 0.94 -6.74 -25.37
N GLY A 217 0.17 -6.77 -26.46
CA GLY A 217 -1.04 -5.97 -26.60
C GLY A 217 -1.26 -5.47 -28.02
N ALA A 218 -2.03 -4.41 -28.15
CA ALA A 218 -2.23 -3.68 -29.41
C ALA A 218 -1.05 -2.72 -29.62
N VAL A 219 0.10 -3.29 -29.98
CA VAL A 219 1.35 -2.58 -30.22
C VAL A 219 1.86 -2.88 -31.61
N SER A 220 2.65 -1.93 -32.15
CA SER A 220 3.23 -2.01 -33.49
C SER A 220 3.89 -3.38 -33.74
N GLU A 221 3.57 -3.98 -34.89
CA GLU A 221 3.98 -5.34 -35.24
C GLU A 221 5.49 -5.57 -35.17
N VAL A 222 5.87 -6.80 -34.77
CA VAL A 222 7.25 -7.27 -34.84
C VAL A 222 7.56 -7.64 -36.29
N THR A 223 8.41 -6.85 -36.95
CA THR A 223 8.95 -7.14 -38.30
C THR A 223 10.27 -7.90 -38.24
#